data_AF-A0A2N2M4K4-F1
#
_entry.id   AF-A0A2N2M4K4-F1
#
_cell.length_a   1.000
_cell.length_b   1.000
_cell.length_c   1.000
_cell.angle_alpha   90.00
_cell.angle_beta   90.00
_cell.angle_gamma   90.00
#
_symmetry.space_group_name_H-M   'P 1'
#
loop_
_entity.id
_entity.type
_entity.pdbx_description
1 polymer ?
#
loop_
_entity_poly.entity_id
_entity_poly.type
_entity_poly.pdbx_seq_one_letter_code
_entity_poly.pdbx_strand_id
1 'polypeptide(L)' 'MTQKRITDDLHILMTVLPARIVEAVKKANNSDNLLEIILDLGRQPIARFVSGEVILSEE' A
#
# COMPACT_ATOMS: atom_id res chain seq x y z
N MET A 1 3.97 3.17 -26.28
CA MET A 1 3.38 2.26 -25.28
C MET A 1 2.90 3.13 -24.14
N THR A 2 1.60 3.17 -23.89
CA THR A 2 1.00 4.06 -22.89
C THR A 2 1.40 3.56 -21.51
N GLN A 3 2.37 4.23 -20.89
CA GLN A 3 2.70 4.01 -19.49
C GLN A 3 1.45 4.36 -18.69
N LYS A 4 0.69 3.33 -18.30
CA LYS A 4 -0.45 3.45 -17.41
C LYS A 4 0.12 3.98 -16.11
N ARG A 5 0.02 5.29 -15.88
CA ARG A 5 0.50 5.95 -14.67
C ARG A 5 -0.26 5.31 -13.50
N ILE A 6 0.41 4.41 -12.79
CA ILE A 6 -0.09 3.65 -11.63
C ILE A 6 -0.61 4.60 -10.52
N THR A 7 -0.28 5.89 -10.60
CA THR A 7 -0.68 6.94 -9.66
C THR A 7 -2.19 7.15 -9.52
N ASP A 8 -3.02 6.89 -10.55
CA ASP A 8 -4.48 7.13 -10.48
C ASP A 8 -5.21 6.02 -9.71
N ASP A 9 -4.97 4.76 -10.07
CA ASP A 9 -5.56 3.59 -9.41
C ASP A 9 -5.11 3.48 -7.94
N LEU A 10 -3.86 3.84 -7.62
CA LEU A 10 -3.37 3.82 -6.23
C LEU A 10 -4.11 4.84 -5.36
N HIS A 11 -4.36 6.04 -5.88
CA HIS A 11 -5.12 7.05 -5.15
C HIS A 11 -6.55 6.58 -4.87
N ILE A 12 -7.20 5.98 -5.87
CA ILE A 12 -8.54 5.39 -5.73
C ILE A 12 -8.53 4.26 -4.70
N LEU A 13 -7.52 3.35 -4.75
CA LEU A 13 -7.37 2.28 -3.77
C LEU A 13 -7.21 2.84 -2.34
N MET A 14 -6.43 3.91 -2.17
CA MET A 14 -6.30 4.58 -0.86
C MET A 14 -7.62 5.18 -0.36
N THR A 15 -8.56 5.56 -1.24
CA THR A 15 -9.85 6.10 -0.81
C THR A 15 -10.80 5.05 -0.21
N VAL A 16 -10.63 3.78 -0.58
CA VAL A 16 -11.49 2.68 -0.09
C VAL A 16 -10.86 1.90 1.08
N LEU A 17 -9.59 2.15 1.37
CA LEU A 17 -8.87 1.51 2.47
C LEU A 17 -9.10 2.23 3.81
N PRO A 18 -9.00 1.52 4.95
CA PRO A 18 -9.04 2.14 6.26
C PRO A 18 -7.94 3.20 6.43
N ALA A 19 -8.26 4.34 7.05
CA ALA A 19 -7.33 5.47 7.21
C ALA A 19 -5.98 5.06 7.81
N ARG A 20 -5.96 4.15 8.79
CA ARG A 20 -4.71 3.65 9.41
C ARG A 20 -3.74 3.01 8.39
N ILE A 21 -4.27 2.27 7.42
CA ILE A 21 -3.49 1.58 6.38
C ILE A 21 -2.95 2.60 5.40
N VAL A 22 -3.80 3.54 4.99
CA VAL A 22 -3.45 4.65 4.10
C VAL A 22 -2.29 5.46 4.68
N GLU A 23 -2.37 5.82 5.96
CA GLU A 23 -1.32 6.60 6.63
C GLU A 23 -0.01 5.81 6.77
N ALA A 24 -0.08 4.51 7.06
CA ALA A 24 1.10 3.65 7.10
C ALA A 24 1.79 3.53 5.72
N VAL A 25 1.03 3.37 4.65
CA VAL A 25 1.54 3.33 3.27
C VAL A 25 2.16 4.67 2.87
N LYS A 26 1.52 5.80 3.21
CA LYS A 26 2.11 7.14 2.99
C LYS A 26 3.41 7.32 3.77
N LYS A 27 3.44 6.90 5.04
CA LYS A 27 4.61 7.01 5.91
C LYS A 27 5.80 6.17 5.40
N ALA A 28 5.53 5.05 4.74
CA ALA A 28 6.57 4.26 4.08
C ALA A 28 7.23 4.99 2.89
N ASN A 29 6.66 6.12 2.43
CA ASN A 29 7.20 7.07 1.45
C ASN A 29 7.77 6.42 0.17
N ASN A 30 7.17 5.30 -0.26
CA ASN A 30 7.63 4.48 -1.38
C ASN A 30 6.47 4.04 -2.27
N SER A 31 5.46 4.89 -2.45
CA SER A 31 4.29 4.61 -3.29
C SER A 31 4.67 4.22 -4.73
N ASP A 32 5.77 4.76 -5.25
CA ASP A 32 6.30 4.44 -6.60
C ASP A 32 6.86 3.00 -6.69
N ASN A 33 7.28 2.43 -5.56
CA ASN A 33 7.85 1.09 -5.46
C ASN A 33 6.89 0.09 -4.81
N LEU A 34 5.65 0.50 -4.52
CA LEU A 34 4.64 -0.35 -3.89
C LEU A 34 4.15 -1.39 -4.91
N LEU A 35 4.25 -2.66 -4.54
CA LEU A 35 3.82 -3.78 -5.37
C LEU A 35 2.42 -4.24 -4.99
N GLU A 36 2.18 -4.46 -3.70
CA GLU A 36 0.91 -4.98 -3.18
C GLU A 36 0.69 -4.60 -1.71
N ILE A 37 -0.57 -4.51 -1.31
CA ILE A 37 -1.00 -4.40 0.09
C ILE A 37 -1.80 -5.67 0.42
N ILE A 38 -1.36 -6.40 1.44
CA ILE A 38 -1.97 -7.65 1.89
C ILE A 38 -2.76 -7.37 3.17
N LEU A 39 -4.07 -7.65 3.12
CA LEU A 39 -5.02 -7.49 4.22
C LEU A 39 -5.75 -8.81 4.46
N ASP A 40 -5.12 -9.71 5.21
CA ASP A 40 -5.73 -10.99 5.57
C ASP A 40 -6.51 -10.86 6.89
N LEU A 41 -7.65 -11.56 6.98
CA LEU A 41 -8.40 -11.68 8.23
C LEU A 41 -7.61 -12.59 9.19
N GLY A 42 -7.00 -12.00 10.21
CA GLY A 42 -6.23 -12.72 11.23
C GLY A 42 -4.71 -12.69 11.03
N ARG A 43 -4.20 -11.84 10.13
CA ARG A 43 -2.77 -11.53 10.02
C ARG A 43 -2.56 -10.02 10.01
N GLN A 44 -1.38 -9.59 10.46
CA GLN A 44 -0.97 -8.20 10.38
C GLN A 44 -0.99 -7.70 8.92
N PRO A 45 -1.56 -6.51 8.66
CA PRO A 45 -1.47 -5.82 7.38
C PRO A 45 -0.03 -5.59 6.93
N ILE A 46 0.30 -5.92 5.68
CA ILE A 46 1.66 -5.76 5.13
C ILE A 46 1.61 -5.01 3.79
N ALA A 47 2.55 -4.09 3.57
CA ALA A 47 2.86 -3.55 2.26
C ALA A 47 4.15 -4.18 1.74
N ARG A 48 4.13 -4.63 0.49
CA ARG A 48 5.32 -5.13 -0.18
C ARG A 48 5.80 -4.10 -1.19
N PHE A 49 7.08 -3.79 -1.11
CA PHE A 49 7.80 -2.92 -2.02
C PHE A 49 8.86 -3.72 -2.76
N VAL A 50 9.40 -3.14 -3.84
CA VAL A 50 10.55 -3.71 -4.57
C VAL A 50 11.73 -4.03 -3.63
N SER A 51 11.93 -3.21 -2.60
CA SER A 51 13.07 -3.29 -1.69
C SER A 51 12.84 -4.20 -0.47
N GLY A 52 11.61 -4.69 -0.26
CA GLY A 52 11.25 -5.46 0.93
C GLY A 52 9.81 -5.23 1.37
N GLU A 53 9.43 -5.76 2.53
CA GLU A 53 8.08 -5.65 3.08
C GLU A 53 8.05 -4.89 4.41
N VAL A 54 6.93 -4.23 4.68
CA VAL A 54 6.71 -3.40 5.86
C VAL A 54 5.36 -3.73 6.47
N ILE A 55 5.33 -3.95 7.78
CA ILE A 55 4.09 -4.10 8.54
C ILE A 55 3.41 -2.73 8.64
N LEU A 56 2.16 -2.66 8.19
CA LEU A 56 1.38 -1.42 8.14
C LEU A 56 0.62 -1.15 9.44
N SER A 57 0.30 -2.19 10.20
CA SER A 57 -0.42 -2.11 11.46
C SER A 57 -0.18 -3.37 12.29
N GLU A 58 -0.14 -3.24 13.62
CA GLU A 58 0.13 -4.34 14.54
C GLU A 58 -1.15 -5.02 15.08
N GLU A 59 -2.33 -4.64 14.58
CA GLU A 59 -3.63 -5.19 15.00
C GLU A 59 -3.89 -6.63 14.56
#